data_AF-A0AAQ1UIN9-F1
#
_entry.id   AF-A0AAQ1UIN9-F1
#
_cell.length_a   1.000
_cell.length_b   1.000
_cell.length_c   1.000
_cell.angle_alpha   90.00
_cell.angle_beta   90.00
_cell.angle_gamma   90.00
#
_symmetry.space_group_name_H-M   'P 1'
#
loop_
_entity.id
_entity.type
_entity.pdbx_description
1 polymer ?
#
loop_
_entity_poly.entity_id
_entity_poly.type
_entity_poly.pdbx_seq_one_letter_code
_entity_poly.pdbx_strand_id
1 'polypeptide(L)'
;MPYRRLPKTDAARLKALKTLLDNNDVYTVRDRFIDWKSLNRAQPAYDRLLTAAEQYRINLNAQVRNAKKIDRLQRNATMYVSHFMQVLLMAVERGEIRKAQLELYGLPPDTTALPNFKTTDGLIAWGQKAIEGEKARVRKGGRPIYNPTIGMVSTHYDIFRTINEQQRNLQSRTAKSIEVLRAIRPEVDEILLDLWNQIEKHYESEPPERRFAACRKFGVVYYYRRHEPHDY
;
A
#
# COMPACT_ATOMS: atom_id res chain seq x y z
N MET A 1 37.42 -11.41 3.76
CA MET A 1 37.24 -10.53 4.93
C MET A 1 35.82 -9.98 4.90
N PRO A 2 35.07 -10.05 6.02
CA PRO A 2 33.70 -9.57 6.05
C PRO A 2 33.62 -8.06 5.78
N TYR A 3 32.54 -7.63 5.13
CA TYR A 3 32.28 -6.23 4.83
C TYR A 3 30.95 -5.79 5.42
N ARG A 4 30.81 -4.52 5.79
CA ARG A 4 29.54 -3.98 6.30
C ARG A 4 28.67 -3.42 5.18
N ARG A 5 27.36 -3.42 5.42
CA ARG A 5 26.39 -2.69 4.61
C ARG A 5 25.31 -2.14 5.53
N LEU A 6 24.95 -0.87 5.35
CA LEU A 6 23.83 -0.29 6.09
C LEU A 6 22.54 -1.10 5.88
N PRO A 7 21.70 -1.24 6.92
CA PRO A 7 20.47 -2.01 6.84
C PRO A 7 19.54 -1.49 5.75
N LYS A 8 18.97 -2.38 4.93
CA LYS A 8 18.03 -1.98 3.87
C LYS A 8 16.59 -1.89 4.34
N THR A 9 16.21 -2.70 5.33
CA THR A 9 14.85 -2.82 5.83
C THR A 9 14.69 -2.03 7.12
N ASP A 10 13.50 -1.48 7.34
CA ASP A 10 13.20 -0.72 8.56
C ASP A 10 13.35 -1.61 9.82
N ALA A 11 12.98 -2.89 9.71
CA ALA A 11 13.21 -3.88 10.78
C ALA A 11 14.70 -4.05 11.13
N ALA A 12 15.58 -4.07 10.14
CA ALA A 12 17.02 -4.21 10.38
C ALA A 12 17.64 -2.91 10.91
N ARG A 13 17.16 -1.73 10.49
CA ARG A 13 17.53 -0.43 11.07
C ARG A 13 17.14 -0.36 12.55
N LEU A 14 15.89 -0.71 12.86
CA LEU A 14 15.37 -0.76 14.24
C LEU A 14 16.18 -1.73 15.10
N LYS A 15 16.49 -2.92 14.57
CA LYS A 15 17.33 -3.89 15.29
C LYS A 15 18.72 -3.32 15.60
N ALA A 16 19.38 -2.72 14.62
CA ALA A 16 20.73 -2.15 14.81
C ALA A 16 20.73 -1.03 15.86
N LEU A 17 19.79 -0.07 15.76
CA LEU A 17 19.65 1.01 16.74
C LEU A 17 19.31 0.46 18.14
N LYS A 18 18.38 -0.49 18.23
CA LYS A 18 17.99 -1.10 19.50
C LYS A 18 19.14 -1.82 20.17
N THR A 19 19.91 -2.62 19.42
CA THR A 19 21.09 -3.32 19.97
C THR A 19 22.13 -2.35 20.53
N LEU A 20 22.31 -1.19 19.90
CA LEU A 20 23.20 -0.14 20.42
C LEU A 20 22.61 0.53 21.68
N LEU A 21 21.34 0.92 21.65
CA LEU A 21 20.68 1.64 22.74
C LEU A 21 20.49 0.79 24.01
N ASP A 22 20.28 -0.52 23.85
CA ASP A 22 20.16 -1.48 24.94
C ASP A 22 21.53 -1.86 25.56
N ASN A 23 22.65 -1.44 24.95
CA ASN A 23 23.99 -1.77 25.41
C ASN A 23 24.49 -0.74 26.44
N ASN A 24 24.55 -1.15 27.71
CA ASN A 24 25.00 -0.30 28.82
C ASN A 24 26.45 0.18 28.70
N ASP A 25 27.30 -0.54 27.98
CA ASP A 25 28.72 -0.18 27.80
C ASP A 25 28.86 1.19 27.11
N VAL A 26 27.88 1.55 26.26
CA VAL A 26 27.85 2.83 25.54
C VAL A 26 27.70 4.03 26.48
N TYR A 27 27.11 3.85 27.66
CA TYR A 27 26.86 4.92 28.63
C TYR A 27 27.96 5.01 29.71
N THR A 28 28.91 4.08 29.71
CA THR A 28 29.97 4.02 30.73
C THR A 28 30.98 5.16 30.52
N VAL A 29 31.20 5.99 31.54
CA VAL A 29 32.05 7.20 31.46
C VAL A 29 33.52 6.87 31.17
N ARG A 30 34.01 5.72 31.65
CA ARG A 30 35.43 5.35 31.62
C ARG A 30 35.95 4.99 30.22
N ASP A 31 35.09 4.46 29.35
CA ASP A 31 35.44 3.96 28.01
C ASP A 31 34.54 4.60 26.94
N ARG A 32 34.31 5.91 27.03
CA ARG A 32 33.43 6.63 26.10
C ARG A 32 34.09 6.79 24.73
N PHE A 33 33.72 5.93 23.78
CA PHE A 33 34.19 5.99 22.39
C PHE A 33 33.12 6.46 21.38
N ILE A 34 31.86 6.57 21.81
CA ILE A 34 30.76 7.15 21.02
C ILE A 34 30.48 8.56 21.52
N ASP A 35 30.34 9.50 20.59
CA ASP A 35 30.00 10.89 20.87
C ASP A 35 28.56 11.04 21.36
N TRP A 36 28.36 11.92 22.35
CA TRP A 36 27.05 12.15 22.95
C TRP A 36 26.06 12.76 21.96
N LYS A 37 26.53 13.54 20.98
CA LYS A 37 25.64 14.08 19.95
C LYS A 37 25.03 12.96 19.12
N SER A 38 25.82 11.97 18.74
CA SER A 38 25.36 10.81 17.96
C SER A 38 24.41 9.93 18.78
N LEU A 39 24.74 9.69 20.05
CA LEU A 39 23.90 8.91 20.97
C LEU A 39 22.56 9.59 21.27
N ASN A 40 22.57 10.91 21.53
CA ASN A 40 21.35 11.68 21.77
C ASN A 40 20.44 11.77 20.55
N ARG A 41 20.98 11.63 19.33
CA ARG A 41 20.19 11.52 18.10
C ARG A 41 19.61 10.11 17.88
N ALA A 42 20.26 9.07 18.42
CA ALA A 42 19.90 7.67 18.18
C ALA A 42 18.53 7.29 18.77
N GLN A 43 18.25 7.67 20.03
CA GLN A 43 16.98 7.34 20.68
C GLN A 43 15.77 8.00 19.97
N PRO A 44 15.75 9.33 19.72
CA PRO A 44 14.66 9.95 18.97
C PRO A 44 14.51 9.43 17.54
N ALA A 45 15.59 9.01 16.88
CA ALA A 45 15.53 8.40 15.55
C ALA A 45 14.93 7.00 15.59
N TYR A 46 15.29 6.19 16.59
CA TYR A 46 14.69 4.88 16.83
C TYR A 46 13.18 4.99 17.09
N ASP A 47 12.77 5.88 17.99
CA ASP A 47 11.35 6.04 18.36
C ASP A 47 10.51 6.51 17.16
N ARG A 48 10.99 7.52 16.42
CA ARG A 48 10.31 7.99 15.20
C ARG A 48 10.18 6.89 14.15
N LEU A 49 11.24 6.13 13.90
CA LEU A 49 11.21 5.02 12.95
C LEU A 49 10.26 3.92 13.41
N LEU A 50 10.26 3.57 14.70
CA LEU A 50 9.42 2.52 15.27
C LEU A 50 7.94 2.89 15.13
N THR A 51 7.57 4.11 15.54
CA THR A 51 6.20 4.62 15.40
C THR A 51 5.75 4.62 13.94
N ALA A 52 6.59 5.12 13.03
CA ALA A 52 6.26 5.15 11.60
C ALA A 52 6.11 3.74 11.00
N ALA A 53 6.98 2.80 11.39
CA ALA A 53 6.95 1.42 10.92
C ALA A 53 5.70 0.68 11.39
N GLU A 54 5.32 0.83 12.66
CA GLU A 54 4.09 0.25 13.21
C GLU A 54 2.84 0.86 12.57
N GLN A 55 2.82 2.18 12.37
CA GLN A 55 1.71 2.84 11.69
C GLN A 55 1.54 2.33 10.25
N TYR A 56 2.63 2.18 9.50
CA TYR A 56 2.61 1.60 8.17
C TYR A 56 2.09 0.16 8.19
N ARG A 57 2.56 -0.66 9.14
CA ARG A 57 2.12 -2.05 9.30
C ARG A 57 0.61 -2.15 9.57
N ILE A 58 0.09 -1.31 10.46
CA ILE A 58 -1.35 -1.25 10.78
C ILE A 58 -2.16 -0.87 9.53
N ASN A 59 -1.73 0.16 8.80
CA ASN A 59 -2.41 0.62 7.58
C ASN A 59 -2.41 -0.46 6.49
N LEU A 60 -1.25 -1.10 6.26
CA LEU A 60 -1.12 -2.17 5.27
C LEU A 60 -2.01 -3.37 5.62
N ASN A 61 -2.04 -3.78 6.88
CA ASN A 61 -2.93 -4.86 7.34
C ASN A 61 -4.40 -4.51 7.13
N ALA A 62 -4.80 -3.26 7.38
CA ALA A 62 -6.16 -2.79 7.11
C ALA A 62 -6.50 -2.85 5.60
N GLN A 63 -5.57 -2.43 4.73
CA GLN A 63 -5.74 -2.47 3.28
C GLN A 63 -5.88 -3.90 2.73
N VAL A 64 -5.07 -4.85 3.22
CA VAL A 64 -5.03 -6.23 2.68
C VAL A 64 -6.26 -7.05 3.09
N ARG A 65 -6.79 -6.84 4.30
CA ARG A 65 -7.96 -7.60 4.81
C ARG A 65 -9.19 -7.56 3.90
N ASN A 66 -9.41 -6.45 3.20
CA ASN A 66 -10.60 -6.25 2.38
C ASN A 66 -10.43 -6.59 0.90
N ALA A 67 -9.23 -6.95 0.45
CA ALA A 67 -8.93 -7.16 -0.97
C ALA A 67 -9.80 -8.26 -1.61
N LYS A 68 -9.94 -9.43 -0.97
CA LYS A 68 -10.76 -10.52 -1.54
C LYS A 68 -12.25 -10.20 -1.61
N LYS A 69 -12.75 -9.34 -0.70
CA LYS A 69 -14.16 -8.93 -0.66
C LYS A 69 -14.49 -8.01 -1.84
N ILE A 70 -13.57 -7.12 -2.22
CA ILE A 70 -13.81 -6.18 -3.33
C ILE A 70 -13.94 -6.90 -4.67
N ASP A 71 -13.14 -7.94 -4.91
CA ASP A 71 -13.16 -8.68 -6.18
C ASP A 71 -14.52 -9.33 -6.44
N ARG A 72 -15.12 -9.94 -5.40
CA ARG A 72 -16.45 -10.55 -5.50
C ARG A 72 -17.52 -9.50 -5.78
N LEU A 73 -17.46 -8.36 -5.09
CA LEU A 73 -18.42 -7.27 -5.26
C LEU A 73 -18.31 -6.64 -6.66
N GLN A 74 -17.09 -6.42 -7.14
CA GLN A 74 -16.83 -5.91 -8.48
C GLN A 74 -17.38 -6.86 -9.54
N ARG A 75 -17.08 -8.17 -9.45
CA ARG A 75 -17.61 -9.17 -10.39
C ARG A 75 -19.14 -9.16 -10.43
N ASN A 76 -19.79 -9.13 -9.27
CA ASN A 76 -21.24 -9.08 -9.20
C ASN A 76 -21.79 -7.79 -9.82
N ALA A 77 -21.26 -6.62 -9.45
CA ALA A 77 -21.69 -5.35 -10.00
C ALA A 77 -21.45 -5.28 -11.53
N THR A 78 -20.29 -5.71 -12.03
CA THR A 78 -20.00 -5.82 -13.47
C THR A 78 -21.02 -6.69 -14.18
N MET A 79 -21.36 -7.87 -13.63
CA MET A 79 -22.34 -8.77 -14.20
C MET A 79 -23.73 -8.11 -14.31
N TYR A 80 -24.24 -7.55 -13.21
CA TYR A 80 -25.57 -6.91 -13.21
C TYR A 80 -25.66 -5.70 -14.13
N VAL A 81 -24.65 -4.81 -14.11
CA VAL A 81 -24.59 -3.66 -15.02
C VAL A 81 -24.52 -4.13 -16.48
N SER A 82 -23.64 -5.10 -16.78
CA SER A 82 -23.51 -5.64 -18.13
C SER A 82 -24.82 -6.25 -18.62
N HIS A 83 -25.47 -7.11 -17.82
CA HIS A 83 -26.73 -7.75 -18.20
C HIS A 83 -27.84 -6.74 -18.44
N PHE A 84 -27.95 -5.72 -17.57
CA PHE A 84 -28.92 -4.65 -17.75
C PHE A 84 -28.73 -3.93 -19.09
N MET A 85 -27.49 -3.55 -19.39
CA MET A 85 -27.15 -2.83 -20.62
C MET A 85 -27.33 -3.73 -21.86
N GLN A 86 -27.08 -5.04 -21.77
CA GLN A 86 -27.39 -6.00 -22.84
C GLN A 86 -28.89 -6.03 -23.12
N VAL A 87 -29.72 -6.10 -22.08
CA VAL A 87 -31.19 -6.12 -22.23
C VAL A 87 -31.72 -4.81 -22.80
N LEU A 88 -31.12 -3.67 -22.43
CA LEU A 88 -31.40 -2.38 -23.06
C LEU A 88 -31.15 -2.42 -24.57
N LEU A 89 -29.97 -2.91 -25.01
CA LEU A 89 -29.65 -3.01 -26.43
C LEU A 89 -30.58 -3.99 -27.16
N MET A 90 -30.89 -5.14 -26.56
CA MET A 90 -31.84 -6.11 -27.13
C MET A 90 -33.26 -5.53 -27.25
N ALA A 91 -33.71 -4.71 -26.29
CA ALA A 91 -35.00 -4.02 -26.37
C ALA A 91 -35.02 -2.94 -27.48
N VAL A 92 -33.87 -2.29 -27.73
CA VAL A 92 -33.71 -1.38 -28.87
C VAL A 92 -33.74 -2.14 -30.20
N GLU A 93 -33.07 -3.29 -30.28
CA GLU A 93 -33.06 -4.17 -31.45
C GLU A 93 -34.47 -4.66 -31.81
N ARG A 94 -35.27 -5.04 -30.81
CA ARG A 94 -36.68 -5.42 -30.99
C ARG A 94 -37.62 -4.24 -31.29
N GLY A 95 -37.15 -3.00 -31.20
CA GLY A 95 -37.97 -1.80 -31.41
C GLY A 95 -38.88 -1.42 -30.23
N GLU A 96 -38.73 -2.06 -29.07
CA GLU A 96 -39.47 -1.74 -27.84
C GLU A 96 -39.01 -0.42 -27.21
N ILE A 97 -37.73 -0.09 -27.42
CA ILE A 97 -37.09 1.15 -26.98
C ILE A 97 -36.54 1.86 -28.23
N ARG A 98 -36.86 3.14 -28.40
CA ARG A 98 -36.36 3.91 -29.55
C ARG A 98 -34.84 4.14 -29.41
N LYS A 99 -34.09 4.03 -30.52
CA LYS A 99 -32.63 4.26 -30.55
C LYS A 99 -32.19 5.59 -29.90
N ALA A 100 -32.96 6.66 -30.11
CA ALA A 100 -32.68 7.97 -29.50
C ALA A 100 -32.71 7.95 -27.95
N GLN A 101 -33.36 6.98 -27.32
CA GLN A 101 -33.37 6.86 -25.86
C GLN A 101 -32.05 6.33 -25.29
N LEU A 102 -31.15 5.78 -26.12
CA LEU A 102 -29.80 5.37 -25.70
C LEU A 102 -28.98 6.56 -25.17
N GLU A 103 -29.25 7.77 -25.65
CA GLU A 103 -28.60 9.00 -25.19
C GLU A 103 -28.82 9.26 -23.69
N LEU A 104 -29.96 8.81 -23.13
CA LEU A 104 -30.24 8.92 -21.69
C LEU A 104 -29.24 8.14 -20.84
N TYR A 105 -28.63 7.09 -21.42
CA TYR A 105 -27.62 6.24 -20.78
C TYR A 105 -26.20 6.67 -21.19
N GLY A 106 -26.05 7.80 -21.89
CA GLY A 106 -24.78 8.27 -22.42
C GLY A 106 -24.19 7.37 -23.51
N LEU A 107 -25.04 6.70 -24.28
CA LEU A 107 -24.70 5.88 -25.44
C LEU A 107 -25.17 6.55 -26.75
N PRO A 108 -24.35 6.54 -27.82
CA PRO A 108 -24.79 6.94 -29.16
C PRO A 108 -25.99 6.11 -29.67
N PRO A 109 -26.91 6.68 -30.48
CA PRO A 109 -28.07 5.96 -31.03
C PRO A 109 -27.73 4.76 -31.94
N ASP A 110 -26.52 4.73 -32.49
CA ASP A 110 -25.97 3.67 -33.34
C ASP A 110 -25.16 2.62 -32.56
N THR A 111 -25.14 2.69 -31.22
CA THR A 111 -24.44 1.72 -30.37
C THR A 111 -24.96 0.30 -30.60
N THR A 112 -24.06 -0.58 -31.03
CA THR A 112 -24.33 -2.03 -31.20
C THR A 112 -23.56 -2.89 -30.20
N ALA A 113 -22.48 -2.37 -29.63
CA ALA A 113 -21.62 -3.09 -28.69
C ALA A 113 -21.54 -2.36 -27.35
N LEU A 114 -21.43 -3.12 -26.28
CA LEU A 114 -21.34 -2.56 -24.94
C LEU A 114 -19.95 -2.01 -24.65
N PRO A 115 -19.86 -0.90 -23.89
CA PRO A 115 -18.60 -0.38 -23.42
C PRO A 115 -17.96 -1.30 -22.37
N ASN A 116 -16.69 -1.08 -22.07
CA ASN A 116 -15.94 -1.94 -21.16
C ASN A 116 -16.33 -1.69 -19.68
N PHE A 117 -17.00 -2.65 -19.06
CA PHE A 117 -17.35 -2.65 -17.63
C PHE A 117 -16.40 -3.47 -16.73
N LYS A 118 -15.35 -4.07 -17.31
CA LYS A 118 -14.44 -4.96 -16.57
C LYS A 118 -13.45 -4.18 -15.70
N THR A 119 -13.12 -2.95 -16.09
CA THR A 119 -12.28 -2.06 -15.29
C THR A 119 -13.10 -1.41 -14.18
N THR A 120 -12.45 -1.11 -13.06
CA THR A 120 -13.08 -0.41 -11.92
C THR A 120 -13.67 0.93 -12.36
N ASP A 121 -12.91 1.73 -13.11
CA ASP A 121 -13.37 3.04 -13.60
C ASP A 121 -14.51 2.92 -14.61
N GLY A 122 -14.45 1.91 -15.49
CA GLY A 122 -15.53 1.62 -16.43
C GLY A 122 -16.82 1.25 -15.70
N LEU A 123 -16.74 0.36 -14.71
CA LEU A 123 -17.89 -0.02 -13.90
C LEU A 123 -18.48 1.18 -13.13
N ILE A 124 -17.64 2.04 -12.55
CA ILE A 124 -18.08 3.26 -11.86
C ILE A 124 -18.83 4.19 -12.83
N ALA A 125 -18.22 4.51 -13.96
CA ALA A 125 -18.80 5.45 -14.92
C ALA A 125 -20.13 4.92 -15.50
N TRP A 126 -20.14 3.66 -15.94
CA TRP A 126 -21.28 3.10 -16.64
C TRP A 126 -22.37 2.57 -15.72
N GLY A 127 -22.04 2.12 -14.51
CA GLY A 127 -23.04 1.77 -13.51
C GLY A 127 -23.91 2.98 -13.15
N GLN A 128 -23.28 4.15 -12.97
CA GLN A 128 -24.01 5.40 -12.75
C GLN A 128 -24.91 5.76 -13.94
N LYS A 129 -24.36 5.75 -15.16
CA LYS A 129 -25.12 6.04 -16.39
C LYS A 129 -26.29 5.09 -16.61
N ALA A 130 -26.13 3.79 -16.31
CA ALA A 130 -27.20 2.81 -16.42
C ALA A 130 -28.37 3.17 -15.49
N ILE A 131 -28.07 3.49 -14.23
CA ILE A 131 -29.04 3.85 -13.20
C ILE A 131 -29.76 5.16 -13.53
N GLU A 132 -29.01 6.20 -13.89
CA GLU A 132 -29.56 7.52 -14.23
C GLU A 132 -30.38 7.48 -15.51
N GLY A 133 -29.89 6.79 -16.55
CA GLY A 133 -30.57 6.66 -17.83
C GLY A 133 -31.91 5.94 -17.70
N GLU A 134 -31.97 4.84 -16.95
CA GLU A 134 -33.24 4.13 -16.74
C GLU A 134 -34.21 4.95 -15.90
N LYS A 135 -33.74 5.61 -14.83
CA LYS A 135 -34.58 6.53 -14.05
C LYS A 135 -35.15 7.64 -14.92
N ALA A 136 -34.35 8.22 -15.81
CA ALA A 136 -34.78 9.26 -16.74
C ALA A 136 -35.79 8.72 -17.77
N ARG A 137 -35.56 7.53 -18.32
CA ARG A 137 -36.46 6.88 -19.29
C ARG A 137 -37.82 6.57 -18.68
N VAL A 138 -37.83 5.99 -17.46
CA VAL A 138 -39.07 5.69 -16.73
C VAL A 138 -39.82 6.97 -16.35
N ARG A 139 -39.11 8.03 -15.92
CA ARG A 139 -39.71 9.35 -15.65
C ARG A 139 -40.39 9.95 -16.91
N LYS A 140 -39.87 9.66 -18.10
CA LYS A 140 -40.46 10.06 -19.39
C LYS A 140 -41.58 9.11 -19.88
N GLY A 141 -42.09 8.22 -19.03
CA GLY A 141 -43.17 7.28 -19.35
C GLY A 141 -42.72 5.99 -20.02
N GLY A 142 -41.40 5.72 -20.09
CA GLY A 142 -40.88 4.44 -20.59
C GLY A 142 -41.18 3.27 -19.67
N ARG A 143 -41.56 2.12 -20.24
CA ARG A 143 -41.79 0.88 -19.47
C ARG A 143 -40.48 0.32 -18.92
N PRO A 144 -40.33 0.09 -17.60
CA PRO A 144 -39.08 -0.36 -17.00
C PRO A 144 -38.53 -1.67 -17.58
N ILE A 145 -37.20 -1.84 -17.54
CA ILE A 145 -36.56 -3.15 -17.75
C ILE A 145 -36.66 -3.96 -16.45
N TYR A 146 -37.17 -5.20 -16.56
CA TYR A 146 -37.50 -6.02 -15.38
C TYR A 146 -36.44 -7.06 -14.99
N ASN A 147 -35.54 -7.46 -15.90
CA ASN A 147 -34.54 -8.49 -15.57
C ASN A 147 -33.18 -8.22 -16.23
N PRO A 148 -32.15 -7.84 -15.44
CA PRO A 148 -32.26 -7.43 -14.04
C PRO A 148 -33.06 -6.14 -13.90
N THR A 149 -33.77 -5.95 -12.78
CA THR A 149 -34.40 -4.65 -12.49
C THR A 149 -33.33 -3.60 -12.21
N ILE A 150 -33.65 -2.33 -12.45
CA ILE A 150 -32.74 -1.23 -12.10
C ILE A 150 -32.45 -1.14 -10.59
N GLY A 151 -33.36 -1.62 -9.74
CA GLY A 151 -33.14 -1.72 -8.30
C GLY A 151 -32.04 -2.73 -7.94
N MET A 152 -32.01 -3.89 -8.60
CA MET A 152 -30.95 -4.89 -8.43
C MET A 152 -29.59 -4.34 -8.88
N VAL A 153 -29.57 -3.66 -10.03
CA VAL A 153 -28.36 -3.00 -10.56
C VAL A 153 -27.86 -1.95 -9.57
N SER A 154 -28.73 -1.05 -9.10
CA SER A 154 -28.38 -0.02 -8.11
C SER A 154 -27.81 -0.64 -6.84
N THR A 155 -28.45 -1.67 -6.30
CA THR A 155 -28.02 -2.32 -5.06
C THR A 155 -26.61 -2.89 -5.17
N HIS A 156 -26.33 -3.66 -6.23
CA HIS A 156 -25.00 -4.23 -6.43
C HIS A 156 -23.94 -3.16 -6.73
N TYR A 157 -24.29 -2.15 -7.52
CA TYR A 157 -23.42 -1.03 -7.85
C TYR A 157 -23.07 -0.19 -6.61
N ASP A 158 -24.05 0.21 -5.80
CA ASP A 158 -23.86 1.06 -4.63
C ASP A 158 -23.02 0.37 -3.54
N ILE A 159 -23.25 -0.94 -3.32
CA ILE A 159 -22.41 -1.75 -2.42
C ILE A 159 -20.97 -1.79 -2.92
N PHE A 160 -20.76 -2.07 -4.21
CA PHE A 160 -19.41 -2.07 -4.79
C PHE A 160 -18.74 -0.71 -4.68
N ARG A 161 -19.42 0.38 -5.07
CA ARG A 161 -18.88 1.75 -5.05
C ARG A 161 -18.44 2.14 -3.64
N THR A 162 -19.28 1.90 -2.65
CA THR A 162 -18.99 2.21 -1.24
C THR A 162 -17.73 1.49 -0.76
N ILE A 163 -17.63 0.19 -1.03
CA ILE A 163 -16.45 -0.60 -0.62
C ILE A 163 -15.20 -0.18 -1.41
N ASN A 164 -15.34 0.16 -2.70
CA ASN A 164 -14.24 0.65 -3.51
C ASN A 164 -13.69 1.99 -3.00
N GLU A 165 -14.56 2.93 -2.62
CA GLU A 165 -14.15 4.21 -2.00
C GLU A 165 -13.42 3.98 -0.67
N GLN A 166 -13.94 3.09 0.17
CA GLN A 166 -13.25 2.70 1.41
C GLN A 166 -11.87 2.11 1.13
N GLN A 167 -11.75 1.25 0.11
CA GLN A 167 -10.47 0.65 -0.28
C GLN A 167 -9.48 1.71 -0.80
N ARG A 168 -9.93 2.67 -1.60
CA ARG A 168 -9.10 3.80 -2.07
C ARG A 168 -8.60 4.65 -0.90
N ASN A 169 -9.44 4.88 0.11
CA ASN A 169 -9.05 5.59 1.32
C ASN A 169 -7.96 4.83 2.11
N LEU A 170 -8.09 3.50 2.23
CA LEU A 170 -7.05 2.66 2.85
C LEU A 170 -5.74 2.71 2.08
N GLN A 171 -5.78 2.60 0.75
CA GLN A 171 -4.60 2.72 -0.11
C GLN A 171 -3.92 4.09 0.06
N SER A 172 -4.69 5.18 0.10
CA SER A 172 -4.18 6.53 0.32
C SER A 172 -3.48 6.66 1.68
N ARG A 173 -4.05 6.09 2.75
CA ARG A 173 -3.43 6.07 4.09
C ARG A 173 -2.11 5.29 4.09
N THR A 174 -2.08 4.11 3.47
CA THR A 174 -0.86 3.31 3.33
C THR A 174 0.21 4.08 2.56
N ALA A 175 -0.16 4.69 1.43
CA ALA A 175 0.72 5.51 0.61
C ALA A 175 1.34 6.68 1.41
N LYS A 176 0.53 7.38 2.20
CA LYS A 176 1.05 8.44 3.09
C LYS A 176 2.01 7.89 4.15
N SER A 177 1.69 6.78 4.80
CA SER A 177 2.57 6.20 5.81
C SER A 177 3.90 5.67 5.27
N ILE A 178 3.94 5.18 4.02
CA ILE A 178 5.21 4.78 3.40
C ILE A 178 6.07 5.99 3.02
N GLU A 179 5.46 7.12 2.63
CA GLU A 179 6.21 8.37 2.42
C GLU A 179 6.84 8.90 3.70
N VAL A 180 6.13 8.80 4.84
CA VAL A 180 6.71 9.15 6.15
C VAL A 180 7.95 8.28 6.46
N LEU A 181 7.87 6.97 6.22
CA LEU A 181 9.03 6.09 6.36
C LEU A 181 10.17 6.48 5.42
N ARG A 182 9.87 6.79 4.16
CA ARG A 182 10.87 7.24 3.17
C ARG A 182 11.58 8.51 3.61
N ALA A 183 10.86 9.45 4.22
CA ALA A 183 11.43 10.69 4.73
C ALA A 183 12.35 10.49 5.95
N ILE A 184 12.04 9.52 6.83
CA ILE A 184 12.82 9.25 8.05
C ILE A 184 14.10 8.44 7.75
N ARG A 185 14.08 7.56 6.74
CA ARG A 185 15.19 6.64 6.44
C ARG A 185 16.56 7.32 6.26
N PRO A 186 16.71 8.42 5.49
CA PRO A 186 18.02 9.04 5.30
C PRO A 186 18.66 9.51 6.61
N GLU A 187 17.86 10.12 7.50
CA GLU A 187 18.35 10.58 8.81
C GLU A 187 18.78 9.39 9.68
N VAL A 188 17.99 8.31 9.69
CA VAL A 188 18.35 7.08 10.42
C VAL A 188 19.63 6.45 9.84
N ASP A 189 19.76 6.42 8.52
CA ASP A 189 20.94 5.86 7.84
C ASP A 189 22.20 6.69 8.12
N GLU A 190 22.08 8.02 8.19
CA GLU A 190 23.17 8.92 8.60
C GLU A 190 23.61 8.64 10.05
N ILE A 191 22.66 8.54 10.98
CA ILE A 191 22.94 8.26 12.39
C ILE A 191 23.58 6.88 12.55
N LEU A 192 23.05 5.85 11.88
CA LEU A 192 23.63 4.51 11.90
C LEU A 192 25.04 4.48 11.34
N LEU A 193 25.28 5.19 10.24
CA LEU A 193 26.59 5.28 9.62
C LEU A 193 27.62 5.90 10.57
N ASP A 194 27.26 7.03 11.18
CA ASP A 194 28.10 7.74 12.14
C ASP A 194 28.42 6.87 13.37
N LEU A 195 27.40 6.25 13.97
CA LEU A 195 27.58 5.32 15.08
C LEU A 195 28.51 4.16 14.71
N TRP A 196 28.26 3.50 13.57
CA TRP A 196 29.07 2.37 13.14
C TRP A 196 30.52 2.77 12.86
N ASN A 197 30.77 3.96 12.30
CA ASN A 197 32.13 4.45 12.10
C ASN A 197 32.88 4.62 13.41
N GLN A 198 32.24 5.20 14.43
CA GLN A 198 32.85 5.41 15.75
C GLN A 198 33.15 4.08 16.46
N ILE A 199 32.21 3.12 16.38
CA ILE A 199 32.38 1.76 16.93
C ILE A 199 33.55 1.03 16.25
N GLU A 200 33.58 1.01 14.92
CA GLU A 200 34.63 0.31 14.17
C GLU A 200 36.01 0.94 14.41
N LYS A 201 36.07 2.27 14.49
CA LYS A 201 37.32 3.00 14.79
C LYS A 201 37.87 2.65 16.18
N HIS A 202 37.00 2.47 17.17
CA HIS A 202 37.42 2.11 18.52
C HIS A 202 38.09 0.72 18.58
N TYR A 203 37.58 -0.26 17.83
CA TYR A 203 38.10 -1.62 17.79
C TYR A 203 39.09 -1.89 16.64
N GLU A 204 39.56 -0.86 15.93
CA GLU A 204 40.37 -1.03 14.71
C GLU A 204 41.68 -1.78 14.96
N SER A 205 42.30 -1.57 16.13
CA SER A 205 43.56 -2.20 16.54
C SER A 205 43.43 -3.64 17.04
N GLU A 206 42.21 -4.13 17.28
CA GLU A 206 41.96 -5.50 17.74
C GLU A 206 42.10 -6.51 16.60
N PRO A 207 42.50 -7.77 16.88
CA PRO A 207 42.51 -8.81 15.86
C PRO A 207 41.10 -9.04 15.30
N PRO A 208 40.95 -9.43 14.01
CA PRO A 208 39.67 -9.51 13.32
C PRO A 208 38.55 -10.25 14.10
N GLU A 209 38.88 -11.38 14.72
CA GLU A 209 37.97 -12.17 15.56
C GLU A 209 37.33 -11.35 16.68
N ARG A 210 38.16 -10.64 17.45
CA ARG A 210 37.71 -9.81 18.58
C ARG A 210 37.03 -8.55 18.09
N ARG A 211 37.60 -7.90 17.06
CA ARG A 211 37.05 -6.67 16.48
C ARG A 211 35.62 -6.85 15.99
N PHE A 212 35.38 -7.83 15.14
CA PHE A 212 34.05 -8.05 14.55
C PHE A 212 33.05 -8.53 15.61
N ALA A 213 33.46 -9.41 16.52
CA ALA A 213 32.62 -9.83 17.64
C ALA A 213 32.24 -8.65 18.54
N ALA A 214 33.18 -7.76 18.87
CA ALA A 214 32.93 -6.57 19.69
C ALA A 214 31.97 -5.60 18.98
N CYS A 215 32.22 -5.27 17.71
CA CYS A 215 31.34 -4.37 16.93
C CYS A 215 29.91 -4.90 16.82
N ARG A 216 29.72 -6.23 16.68
CA ARG A 216 28.38 -6.85 16.63
C ARG A 216 27.59 -6.67 17.92
N LYS A 217 28.25 -6.57 19.08
CA LYS A 217 27.59 -6.27 20.37
C LYS A 217 26.93 -4.88 20.39
N PHE A 218 27.36 -3.97 19.51
CA PHE A 218 26.77 -2.65 19.35
C PHE A 218 25.89 -2.54 18.09
N GLY A 219 25.49 -3.67 17.50
CA GLY A 219 24.54 -3.69 16.39
C GLY A 219 25.14 -3.52 14.99
N VAL A 220 26.47 -3.52 14.84
CA VAL A 220 27.12 -3.52 13.52
C VAL A 220 26.90 -4.87 12.83
N VAL A 221 26.45 -4.83 11.57
CA VAL A 221 26.19 -6.04 10.78
C VAL A 221 27.21 -6.20 9.67
N TYR A 222 27.87 -7.36 9.67
CA TYR A 222 28.86 -7.75 8.69
C TYR A 222 28.33 -8.87 7.78
N TYR A 223 28.76 -8.84 6.53
CA TYR A 223 28.39 -9.80 5.49
C TYR A 223 29.63 -10.45 4.89
N TYR A 224 29.49 -11.72 4.50
CA TYR A 224 30.49 -12.47 3.78
C TYR A 224 30.17 -12.51 2.29
N ARG A 225 31.21 -12.50 1.45
CA ARG A 225 31.04 -12.76 0.02
C ARG A 225 30.72 -14.24 -0.20
N ARG A 226 29.97 -14.55 -1.26
CA ARG A 226 29.37 -15.87 -1.53
C ARG A 226 30.37 -17.05 -1.59
N HIS A 227 31.65 -16.77 -1.77
CA HIS A 227 32.73 -17.77 -1.90
C HIS A 227 33.87 -17.55 -0.89
N GLU A 228 33.67 -16.70 0.11
CA GLU A 228 34.65 -16.54 1.18
C GLU A 228 34.31 -17.43 2.38
N PRO A 229 35.33 -18.05 3.01
CA PRO A 229 35.13 -18.78 4.26
C PRO A 229 34.63 -17.82 5.36
N HIS A 230 33.72 -18.33 6.20
CA HIS A 230 33.05 -17.57 7.26
C HIS A 230 33.86 -17.67 8.55
N ASP A 231 35.09 -17.14 8.51
CA ASP A 231 36.08 -17.36 9.56
C ASP A 231 35.86 -16.50 10.82
N TYR A 232 34.95 -15.50 10.80
CA TYR A 232 34.81 -14.49 11.86
C TYR A 232 33.39 -14.06 12.27
#